data_AF-A0A1B6GCT6-F1
#
_entry.id   AF-A0A1B6GCT6-F1
#
_cell.length_a   1.000
_cell.length_b   1.000
_cell.length_c   1.000
_cell.angle_alpha   90.00
_cell.angle_beta   90.00
_cell.angle_gamma   90.00
#
_symmetry.space_group_name_H-M   'P 1'
#
loop_
_entity.id
_entity.type
_entity.pdbx_description
1 polymer ?
#
loop_
_entity_poly.entity_id
_entity_poly.type
_entity_poly.pdbx_seq_one_letter_code
_entity_poly.pdbx_strand_id
1 'polypeptide(L)'
;MAEFLRKYCVHIPQRFLVCGMLFISFFICVMDRQAYFQTIYTVVYVPTSEVGSKSECPAMYDKGNHRGALGDFMIRFFIKHEQMRALTQVFYIGFLISNIPAGCVADHYGGRWVITVGVLMGSLTTLMYPTIALQGPVQLALARLIQGLGQGLVFSSTYSIMAQWIPKSERARSMAIISTGISAGWGIGYGLPIIFHKFMGVWQMPMYLTGTVGLLWVLVWLLF
;
A
#
# COMPACT_ATOMS: atom_id res chain seq x y z
N MET A 1 -0.36 7.53 25.07
CA MET A 1 0.66 8.60 24.95
C MET A 1 0.18 9.98 25.43
N ALA A 2 -1.11 10.18 25.73
CA ALA A 2 -1.64 11.43 26.28
C ALA A 2 -1.01 11.84 27.63
N GLU A 3 -0.66 10.88 28.49
CA GLU A 3 0.08 11.15 29.73
C GLU A 3 1.58 11.45 29.50
N PHE A 4 2.18 10.84 28.48
CA PHE A 4 3.60 11.03 28.15
C PHE A 4 3.87 12.42 27.54
N LEU A 5 2.96 12.91 26.70
CA LEU A 5 3.01 14.27 26.14
C LEU A 5 2.64 15.35 27.17
N ARG A 6 1.86 15.01 28.21
CA ARG A 6 1.59 15.91 29.34
C ARG A 6 2.86 16.20 30.17
N LYS A 7 3.85 15.29 30.11
CA LYS A 7 5.14 15.39 30.81
C LYS A 7 6.12 16.34 30.11
N TYR A 8 5.92 16.64 28.82
CA TYR A 8 6.71 17.58 28.03
C TYR A 8 5.82 18.76 27.65
N CYS A 9 5.84 19.83 28.44
CA CYS A 9 5.06 21.08 28.34
C CYS A 9 4.96 21.69 26.92
N VAL A 10 4.16 21.10 26.03
CA VAL A 10 3.73 21.72 24.77
C VAL A 10 2.23 21.53 24.67
N HIS A 11 1.49 22.63 24.82
CA HIS A 11 0.03 22.67 24.73
C HIS A 11 -0.40 22.59 23.25
N ILE A 12 -0.02 21.52 22.55
CA ILE A 12 -0.45 21.26 21.17
C ILE A 12 -1.91 20.82 21.22
N PRO A 13 -2.84 21.54 20.57
CA PRO A 13 -4.23 21.11 20.56
C PRO A 13 -4.36 19.79 19.80
N GLN A 14 -5.07 18.82 20.40
CA GLN A 14 -5.17 17.42 19.95
C GLN A 14 -5.56 17.28 18.46
N ARG A 15 -6.26 18.26 17.89
CA ARG A 15 -6.63 18.31 16.47
C ARG A 15 -5.42 18.25 15.52
N PHE A 16 -4.28 18.85 15.85
CA PHE A 16 -3.09 18.78 14.99
C PHE A 16 -2.44 17.39 15.01
N LEU A 17 -2.50 16.71 16.16
CA LEU A 17 -2.00 15.34 16.28
C LEU A 17 -2.86 14.39 15.44
N VAL A 18 -4.19 14.50 15.52
CA VAL A 18 -5.11 13.75 14.66
C VAL A 18 -4.82 14.04 13.18
N CYS A 19 -4.65 15.31 12.79
CA CYS A 19 -4.29 15.65 11.41
C CYS A 19 -2.98 14.99 10.94
N GLY A 20 -1.94 15.02 11.79
CA GLY A 20 -0.66 14.37 11.49
C GLY A 20 -0.79 12.85 11.35
N MET A 21 -1.58 12.20 12.20
CA MET A 21 -1.80 10.76 12.11
C MET A 21 -2.59 10.36 10.86
N LEU A 22 -3.60 11.13 10.47
CA LEU A 22 -4.35 10.92 9.23
C LEU A 22 -3.48 11.13 7.99
N PHE A 23 -2.57 12.11 8.02
CA PHE A 23 -1.56 12.30 6.98
C PHE A 23 -0.68 11.05 6.82
N ILE A 24 -0.17 10.52 7.94
CA ILE A 24 0.68 9.32 7.91
C ILE A 24 -0.13 8.10 7.44
N SER A 25 -1.41 7.99 7.83
CA SER A 25 -2.30 6.92 7.36
C SER A 25 -2.46 6.93 5.83
N PHE A 26 -2.74 8.11 5.26
CA PHE A 26 -2.84 8.27 3.80
C PHE A 26 -1.52 7.98 3.12
N PHE A 27 -0.41 8.46 3.68
CA PHE A 27 0.93 8.17 3.18
C PHE A 27 1.19 6.66 3.11
N ILE A 28 0.94 5.92 4.20
CA ILE A 28 1.18 4.47 4.27
C ILE A 28 0.29 3.71 3.29
N CYS A 29 -1.02 3.98 3.28
CA CYS A 29 -1.94 3.27 2.39
C CYS A 29 -1.57 3.45 0.92
N VAL A 30 -1.18 4.68 0.56
CA VAL A 30 -0.83 5.03 -0.80
C VAL A 30 0.55 4.49 -1.18
N MET A 31 1.49 4.49 -0.25
CA MET A 31 2.80 3.86 -0.40
C MET A 31 2.67 2.35 -0.61
N ASP A 32 1.91 1.64 0.23
CA ASP A 32 1.67 0.18 0.11
C ASP A 32 1.06 -0.18 -1.25
N ARG A 33 0.07 0.61 -1.68
CA ARG A 33 -0.57 0.45 -2.98
C ARG A 33 0.45 0.57 -4.12
N GLN A 34 1.27 1.62 -4.13
CA GLN A 34 2.22 1.89 -5.20
C GLN A 34 3.42 0.96 -5.18
N ALA A 35 3.94 0.64 -4.00
CA ALA A 35 5.05 -0.29 -3.83
C ALA A 35 4.72 -1.66 -4.42
N TYR A 36 3.48 -2.14 -4.24
CA TYR A 36 3.03 -3.38 -4.88
C TYR A 36 3.05 -3.24 -6.40
N PHE A 37 2.38 -2.21 -6.95
CA PHE A 37 2.27 -2.06 -8.40
C PHE A 37 3.63 -2.01 -9.06
N GLN A 38 4.56 -1.26 -8.47
CA GLN A 38 5.94 -1.19 -8.95
C GLN A 38 6.70 -2.49 -8.78
N THR A 39 6.52 -3.22 -7.68
CA THR A 39 7.18 -4.51 -7.49
C THR A 39 6.72 -5.53 -8.52
N ILE A 40 5.41 -5.60 -8.84
CA ILE A 40 4.94 -6.43 -9.97
C ILE A 40 5.58 -5.98 -11.27
N TYR A 41 5.59 -4.67 -11.52
CA TYR A 41 6.17 -4.16 -12.75
C TYR A 41 7.64 -4.54 -12.88
N THR A 42 8.47 -4.36 -11.84
CA THR A 42 9.90 -4.69 -11.89
C THR A 42 10.17 -6.20 -12.02
N VAL A 43 9.31 -7.04 -11.45
CA VAL A 43 9.45 -8.50 -11.56
C VAL A 43 8.97 -9.02 -12.93
N VAL A 44 7.95 -8.40 -13.52
CA VAL A 44 7.38 -8.81 -14.82
C VAL A 44 8.15 -8.20 -16.01
N TYR A 45 8.58 -6.95 -15.89
CA TYR A 45 9.39 -6.24 -16.89
C TYR A 45 10.89 -6.41 -16.59
N VAL A 46 11.38 -7.65 -16.69
CA VAL A 46 12.82 -7.81 -16.95
C VAL A 46 13.01 -7.65 -18.45
N PRO A 47 13.75 -6.63 -18.92
CA PRO A 47 13.93 -6.41 -20.34
C PRO A 47 14.84 -7.51 -20.88
N THR A 48 14.30 -8.35 -21.77
CA THR A 48 15.13 -8.92 -22.82
C THR A 48 15.70 -7.75 -23.61
N SER A 49 16.97 -7.45 -23.37
CA SER A 49 17.72 -6.55 -24.24
C SER A 49 17.92 -7.28 -25.57
N GLU A 50 16.95 -7.19 -26.46
CA GLU A 50 17.16 -7.55 -27.86
C GLU A 50 17.75 -6.35 -28.60
N VAL A 51 19.08 -6.36 -28.63
CA VAL A 51 19.85 -5.96 -29.81
C VAL A 51 19.20 -6.62 -31.02
N GLY A 52 19.07 -5.84 -32.10
CA GLY A 52 18.15 -6.11 -33.19
C GLY A 52 18.21 -7.50 -33.85
N SER A 53 17.09 -7.78 -34.51
CA SER A 53 16.95 -8.56 -35.74
C SER A 53 16.39 -9.98 -35.60
N LYS A 54 15.14 -10.09 -36.09
CA LYS A 54 14.51 -11.17 -36.86
C LYS A 54 13.76 -12.30 -36.13
N SER A 55 12.46 -12.33 -36.47
CA SER A 55 11.59 -13.49 -36.74
C SER A 55 11.42 -14.54 -35.65
N GLU A 56 10.16 -14.69 -35.22
CA GLU A 56 9.59 -15.70 -34.34
C GLU A 56 10.26 -17.09 -34.38
N CYS A 57 10.58 -17.62 -33.18
CA CYS A 57 10.27 -18.99 -32.72
C CYS A 57 10.61 -19.11 -31.21
N PRO A 58 9.98 -20.05 -30.46
CA PRO A 58 9.90 -20.00 -29.00
C PRO A 58 11.27 -20.25 -28.38
N ALA A 59 11.72 -19.34 -27.51
CA ALA A 59 13.05 -19.40 -26.93
C ALA A 59 13.25 -20.70 -26.12
N MET A 60 14.22 -21.49 -26.57
CA MET A 60 14.82 -22.60 -25.83
C MET A 60 15.68 -22.02 -24.70
N TYR A 61 15.36 -22.41 -23.48
CA TYR A 61 16.04 -22.04 -22.22
C TYR A 61 17.47 -22.61 -22.19
N ASP A 62 18.48 -21.73 -22.17
CA ASP A 62 19.88 -22.12 -22.08
C ASP A 62 20.25 -22.56 -20.65
N LYS A 63 20.73 -23.82 -20.53
CA LYS A 63 21.26 -24.39 -19.28
C LYS A 63 22.68 -23.86 -19.04
N GLY A 64 22.79 -22.58 -18.69
CA GLY A 64 24.05 -21.91 -18.33
C GLY A 64 24.13 -21.57 -16.84
N ASN A 65 24.75 -22.45 -16.08
CA ASN A 65 25.26 -22.44 -14.68
C ASN A 65 25.23 -21.18 -13.75
N HIS A 66 24.21 -20.32 -13.79
CA HIS A 66 23.89 -19.40 -12.70
C HIS A 66 22.52 -19.75 -12.14
N ARG A 67 22.51 -20.67 -11.16
CA ARG A 67 21.34 -20.94 -10.28
C ARG A 67 21.07 -19.72 -9.40
N GLY A 68 20.56 -18.65 -9.99
CA GLY A 68 19.93 -17.55 -9.26
C GLY A 68 18.46 -17.89 -9.05
N ALA A 69 17.98 -17.88 -7.81
CA ALA A 69 16.56 -18.07 -7.46
C ALA A 69 15.59 -17.14 -8.22
N LEU A 70 16.12 -16.07 -8.83
CA LEU A 70 15.41 -15.12 -9.70
C LEU A 70 14.94 -15.74 -11.03
N GLY A 71 15.72 -16.67 -11.61
CA GLY A 71 15.41 -17.29 -12.91
C GLY A 71 14.25 -18.29 -12.84
N ASP A 72 14.23 -19.13 -11.80
CA ASP A 72 13.12 -20.06 -11.53
C ASP A 72 11.83 -19.33 -11.11
N PHE A 73 11.96 -18.17 -10.47
CA PHE A 73 10.81 -17.37 -10.04
C PHE A 73 10.14 -16.62 -11.19
N MET A 74 10.91 -16.03 -12.13
CA MET A 74 10.34 -15.37 -13.31
C MET A 74 9.58 -16.33 -14.23
N ILE A 75 10.03 -17.59 -14.36
CA ILE A 75 9.33 -18.62 -15.14
C ILE A 75 7.96 -18.97 -14.51
N ARG A 76 7.82 -18.89 -13.17
CA ARG A 76 6.54 -19.12 -12.47
C ARG A 76 5.60 -17.90 -12.50
N PHE A 77 6.13 -16.70 -12.71
CA PHE A 77 5.40 -15.44 -12.64
C PHE A 77 5.14 -14.80 -14.01
N PHE A 78 4.84 -15.62 -15.03
CA PHE A 78 4.47 -15.12 -16.35
C PHE A 78 3.03 -14.54 -16.34
N ILE A 79 2.85 -13.41 -15.63
CA ILE A 79 1.60 -12.65 -15.63
C ILE A 79 1.52 -11.87 -16.94
N LYS A 80 0.62 -12.27 -17.84
CA LYS A 80 0.29 -11.48 -19.05
C LYS A 80 -0.13 -10.06 -18.66
N HIS A 81 0.18 -9.06 -19.48
CA HIS A 81 -0.19 -7.65 -19.22
C HIS A 81 -1.68 -7.45 -18.89
N GLU A 82 -2.56 -8.27 -19.45
CA GLU A 82 -3.99 -8.28 -19.15
C GLU A 82 -4.30 -8.59 -17.68
N GLN A 83 -3.57 -9.54 -17.09
CA GLN A 83 -3.77 -9.97 -15.70
C GLN A 83 -3.32 -8.89 -14.71
N MET A 84 -2.26 -8.13 -15.02
CA MET A 84 -1.84 -6.98 -14.20
C MET A 84 -2.92 -5.89 -14.16
N ARG A 85 -3.58 -5.63 -15.29
CA ARG A 85 -4.71 -4.70 -15.37
C ARG A 85 -5.89 -5.21 -14.57
N ALA A 86 -6.22 -6.49 -14.67
CA ALA A 86 -7.30 -7.11 -13.90
C ALA A 86 -7.06 -7.00 -12.38
N LEU A 87 -5.84 -7.25 -11.90
CA LEU A 87 -5.48 -7.07 -10.48
C LEU A 87 -5.70 -5.62 -10.00
N THR A 88 -5.40 -4.64 -10.85
CA THR A 88 -5.67 -3.22 -10.58
C THR A 88 -7.17 -2.95 -10.47
N GLN A 89 -7.97 -3.53 -11.36
CA GLN A 89 -9.42 -3.36 -11.36
C GLN A 89 -10.06 -3.98 -10.10
N VAL A 90 -9.65 -5.20 -9.73
CA VAL A 90 -10.13 -5.89 -8.53
C VAL A 90 -9.85 -5.08 -7.26
N PHE A 91 -8.67 -4.47 -7.17
CA PHE A 91 -8.36 -3.53 -6.09
C PHE A 91 -9.36 -2.36 -6.02
N TYR A 92 -9.66 -1.71 -7.15
CA TYR A 92 -10.58 -0.58 -7.17
C TYR A 92 -12.04 -0.98 -6.93
N ILE A 93 -12.43 -2.20 -7.34
CA ILE A 93 -13.74 -2.76 -6.99
C ILE A 93 -13.86 -2.90 -5.47
N GLY A 94 -12.86 -3.47 -4.81
CA GLY A 94 -12.83 -3.54 -3.33
C GLY A 94 -12.84 -2.16 -2.68
N PHE A 95 -12.07 -1.21 -3.23
CA PHE A 95 -12.06 0.18 -2.76
C PHE A 95 -13.46 0.83 -2.85
N LEU A 96 -14.16 0.65 -3.97
CA LEU A 96 -15.49 1.24 -4.17
C LEU A 96 -16.54 0.62 -3.23
N ILE A 97 -16.54 -0.71 -3.11
CA ILE A 97 -17.48 -1.46 -2.27
C ILE A 97 -17.35 -1.03 -0.80
N SER A 98 -16.13 -0.86 -0.31
CA SER A 98 -15.89 -0.44 1.07
C SER A 98 -16.12 1.05 1.30
N ASN A 99 -15.90 1.91 0.29
CA ASN A 99 -16.02 3.35 0.44
C ASN A 99 -17.43 3.80 0.88
N ILE A 100 -18.46 3.17 0.32
CA ILE A 100 -19.88 3.49 0.56
C ILE A 100 -20.27 3.23 2.02
N PRO A 101 -20.14 2.00 2.57
CA PRO A 101 -20.51 1.71 3.95
C PRO A 101 -19.54 2.33 4.98
N ALA A 102 -18.27 2.55 4.62
CA ALA A 102 -17.25 3.04 5.54
C ALA A 102 -17.62 4.36 6.23
N GLY A 103 -18.24 5.30 5.50
CA GLY A 103 -18.69 6.57 6.07
C GLY A 103 -19.74 6.35 7.17
N CYS A 104 -20.79 5.58 6.87
CA CYS A 104 -21.85 5.27 7.83
C CYS A 104 -21.33 4.53 9.05
N VAL A 105 -20.42 3.57 8.85
CA VAL A 105 -19.81 2.79 9.95
C VAL A 105 -18.91 3.70 10.80
N ALA A 106 -18.15 4.62 10.19
CA ALA A 106 -17.32 5.57 10.92
C ALA A 106 -18.14 6.54 11.77
N ASP A 107 -19.33 6.93 11.30
CA ASP A 107 -20.24 7.80 12.05
C ASP A 107 -20.87 7.10 13.26
N HIS A 108 -21.18 5.80 13.16
CA HIS A 108 -21.84 5.03 14.24
C HIS A 108 -20.86 4.36 15.21
N TYR A 109 -19.79 3.73 14.72
CA TYR A 109 -18.84 2.95 15.51
C TYR A 109 -17.54 3.71 15.83
N GLY A 110 -17.43 4.94 15.32
CA GLY A 110 -16.27 5.81 15.49
C GLY A 110 -15.18 5.53 14.45
N GLY A 111 -14.77 6.59 13.73
CA GLY A 111 -13.76 6.50 12.66
C GLY A 111 -12.41 5.95 13.11
N ARG A 112 -12.09 6.00 14.41
CA ARG A 112 -10.86 5.43 14.98
C ARG A 112 -10.71 3.94 14.66
N TRP A 113 -11.74 3.15 14.91
CA TRP A 113 -11.69 1.70 14.70
C TRP A 113 -11.69 1.36 13.22
N VAL A 114 -12.46 2.10 12.42
CA VAL A 114 -12.56 1.85 10.98
C VAL A 114 -11.22 2.11 10.28
N ILE A 115 -10.49 3.17 10.63
CA ILE A 115 -9.14 3.42 10.12
C ILE A 115 -8.15 2.34 10.59
N THR A 116 -8.25 1.91 11.85
CA THR A 116 -7.39 0.84 12.39
C THR A 116 -7.54 -0.43 11.55
N VAL A 117 -8.78 -0.89 11.34
CA VAL A 117 -9.07 -2.07 10.54
C VAL A 117 -8.58 -1.90 9.10
N GLY A 118 -8.83 -0.74 8.50
CA GLY A 118 -8.43 -0.47 7.13
C GLY A 118 -6.91 -0.51 6.90
N VAL A 119 -6.13 0.15 7.76
CA VAL A 119 -4.66 0.11 7.69
C VAL A 119 -4.14 -1.28 8.03
N LEU A 120 -4.67 -1.94 9.05
CA LEU A 120 -4.27 -3.30 9.44
C LEU A 120 -4.48 -4.29 8.29
N MET A 121 -5.64 -4.27 7.64
CA MET A 121 -5.94 -5.11 6.47
C MET A 121 -4.95 -4.84 5.33
N GLY A 122 -4.68 -3.57 5.02
CA GLY A 122 -3.72 -3.18 3.99
C GLY A 122 -2.32 -3.69 4.29
N SER A 123 -1.80 -3.42 5.48
CA SER A 123 -0.44 -3.74 5.88
C SER A 123 -0.19 -5.24 6.05
N LEU A 124 -1.14 -6.00 6.63
CA LEU A 124 -1.04 -7.46 6.70
C LEU A 124 -0.99 -8.09 5.30
N THR A 125 -1.83 -7.59 4.40
CA THR A 125 -1.85 -8.07 3.01
C THR A 125 -0.53 -7.78 2.31
N THR A 126 0.04 -6.59 2.52
CA THR A 126 1.36 -6.21 1.98
C THR A 126 2.47 -7.12 2.53
N LEU A 127 2.46 -7.45 3.83
CA LEU A 127 3.45 -8.37 4.43
C LEU A 127 3.32 -9.80 3.90
N MET A 128 2.10 -10.27 3.69
CA MET A 128 1.85 -11.61 3.17
C MET A 128 2.11 -11.72 1.66
N TYR A 129 2.21 -10.60 0.95
CA TYR A 129 2.36 -10.57 -0.50
C TYR A 129 3.46 -11.49 -1.05
N PRO A 130 4.70 -11.50 -0.51
CA PRO A 130 5.76 -12.39 -1.02
C PRO A 130 5.40 -13.88 -0.94
N THR A 131 4.57 -14.27 0.04
CA THR A 131 4.11 -15.66 0.20
C THR A 131 2.91 -15.97 -0.70
N ILE A 132 1.96 -15.04 -0.80
CA ILE A 132 0.75 -15.17 -1.65
C ILE A 132 1.14 -15.21 -3.12
N ALA A 133 2.17 -14.46 -3.50
CA ALA A 133 2.75 -14.46 -4.83
C ALA A 133 3.05 -15.88 -5.32
N LEU A 134 3.57 -16.75 -4.46
CA LEU A 134 3.95 -18.11 -4.81
C LEU A 134 2.76 -19.06 -5.03
N GLN A 135 1.55 -18.69 -4.61
CA GLN A 135 0.37 -19.56 -4.60
C GLN A 135 -0.45 -19.49 -5.90
N GLY A 136 -0.39 -18.36 -6.63
CA GLY A 136 -1.05 -18.19 -7.92
C GLY A 136 -1.85 -16.89 -8.08
N PRO A 137 -2.42 -16.66 -9.27
CA PRO A 137 -3.10 -15.41 -9.63
C PRO A 137 -4.42 -15.18 -8.88
N VAL A 138 -5.12 -16.24 -8.48
CA VAL A 138 -6.40 -16.14 -7.76
C VAL A 138 -6.17 -15.59 -6.35
N GLN A 139 -5.18 -16.10 -5.64
CA GLN A 139 -4.83 -15.66 -4.29
C GLN A 139 -4.31 -14.22 -4.31
N LEU A 140 -3.56 -13.84 -5.36
CA LEU A 140 -3.16 -12.45 -5.60
C LEU A 140 -4.35 -11.52 -5.82
N ALA A 141 -5.36 -11.96 -6.59
CA ALA A 141 -6.58 -11.19 -6.80
C ALA A 141 -7.36 -11.00 -5.49
N LEU A 142 -7.49 -12.05 -4.66
CA LEU A 142 -8.11 -11.97 -3.34
C LEU A 142 -7.35 -11.02 -2.41
N ALA A 143 -6.03 -11.11 -2.37
CA ALA A 143 -5.20 -10.16 -1.62
C ALA A 143 -5.45 -8.72 -2.09
N ARG A 144 -5.52 -8.48 -3.40
CA ARG A 144 -5.82 -7.15 -3.94
C ARG A 144 -7.20 -6.64 -3.57
N LEU A 145 -8.20 -7.51 -3.56
CA LEU A 145 -9.54 -7.17 -3.13
C LEU A 145 -9.53 -6.74 -1.65
N ILE A 146 -8.88 -7.52 -0.78
CA ILE A 146 -8.76 -7.22 0.67
C ILE A 146 -8.02 -5.91 0.90
N GLN A 147 -6.92 -5.68 0.19
CA GLN A 147 -6.17 -4.41 0.27
C GLN A 147 -7.02 -3.22 -0.18
N GLY A 148 -7.79 -3.39 -1.27
CA GLY A 148 -8.74 -2.38 -1.76
C GLY A 148 -9.82 -2.05 -0.74
N LEU A 149 -10.42 -3.09 -0.13
CA LEU A 149 -11.41 -2.94 0.94
C LEU A 149 -10.83 -2.15 2.12
N GLY A 150 -9.63 -2.51 2.59
CA GLY A 150 -8.99 -1.80 3.70
C GLY A 150 -8.71 -0.33 3.37
N GLN A 151 -8.25 -0.04 2.16
CA GLN A 151 -7.94 1.33 1.74
C GLN A 151 -9.21 2.19 1.58
N GLY A 152 -10.32 1.62 1.11
CA GLY A 152 -11.59 2.35 1.04
C GLY A 152 -12.13 2.72 2.43
N LEU A 153 -11.98 1.83 3.42
CA LEU A 153 -12.32 2.13 4.82
C LEU A 153 -11.57 3.37 5.34
N VAL A 154 -10.25 3.45 5.08
CA VAL A 154 -9.41 4.56 5.53
C VAL A 154 -9.84 5.88 4.90
N PHE A 155 -10.06 5.90 3.58
CA PHE A 155 -10.39 7.14 2.87
C PHE A 155 -11.70 7.77 3.38
N SER A 156 -12.80 7.01 3.40
CA SER A 156 -14.10 7.54 3.86
C SER A 156 -14.08 7.94 5.34
N SER A 157 -13.43 7.14 6.19
CA SER A 157 -13.38 7.40 7.62
C SER A 157 -12.58 8.66 7.96
N THR A 158 -11.52 8.95 7.22
CA THR A 158 -10.75 10.19 7.38
C THR A 158 -11.61 11.43 7.16
N TYR A 159 -12.50 11.42 6.16
CA TYR A 159 -13.43 12.52 5.94
C TYR A 159 -14.45 12.68 7.07
N SER A 160 -14.96 11.58 7.62
CA SER A 160 -15.85 11.61 8.80
C SER A 160 -15.14 12.16 10.04
N ILE A 161 -13.92 11.71 10.35
CA ILE A 161 -13.13 12.22 11.49
C ILE A 161 -12.83 13.71 11.32
N MET A 162 -12.44 14.15 10.12
CA MET A 162 -12.30 15.59 9.84
C MET A 162 -13.57 16.38 10.09
N ALA A 163 -14.72 15.78 9.74
CA ALA A 163 -16.00 16.43 9.88
C ALA A 163 -16.36 16.72 11.35
N GLN A 164 -15.86 15.90 12.27
CA GLN A 164 -16.16 15.98 13.69
C GLN A 164 -15.10 16.75 14.48
N TRP A 165 -13.81 16.57 14.16
CA TRP A 165 -12.69 17.09 14.97
C TRP A 165 -12.13 18.44 14.51
N ILE A 166 -12.39 18.85 13.26
CA ILE A 166 -11.79 20.06 12.68
C ILE A 166 -12.84 21.16 12.47
N PRO A 167 -12.60 22.38 12.97
CA PRO A 167 -13.47 23.54 12.74
C PRO A 167 -13.67 23.82 11.24
N LYS A 168 -14.85 24.32 10.86
CA LYS A 168 -15.19 24.59 9.45
C LYS A 168 -14.20 25.54 8.76
N SER A 169 -13.66 26.52 9.48
CA SER A 169 -12.67 27.49 8.98
C SER A 169 -11.31 26.87 8.65
N GLU A 170 -10.89 25.83 9.38
CA GLU A 170 -9.57 25.19 9.23
C GLU A 170 -9.64 23.86 8.45
N ARG A 171 -10.85 23.36 8.14
CA ARG A 171 -11.07 22.06 7.50
C ARG A 171 -10.41 21.95 6.13
N ALA A 172 -10.58 22.95 5.27
CA ALA A 172 -10.00 22.92 3.93
C ALA A 172 -8.46 22.87 3.98
N ARG A 173 -7.84 23.65 4.89
CA ARG A 173 -6.39 23.67 5.08
C ARG A 173 -5.88 22.33 5.61
N SER A 174 -6.59 21.75 6.57
CA SER A 174 -6.23 20.44 7.13
C SER A 174 -6.36 19.33 6.10
N MET A 175 -7.40 19.37 5.25
CA MET A 175 -7.59 18.43 4.15
C MET A 175 -6.48 18.54 3.11
N ALA A 176 -6.07 19.76 2.78
CA ALA A 176 -4.93 19.98 1.90
C ALA A 176 -3.65 19.35 2.48
N ILE A 177 -3.37 19.56 3.77
CA ILE A 177 -2.22 18.96 4.46
C ILE A 177 -2.30 17.43 4.40
N ILE A 178 -3.44 16.81 4.75
CA ILE A 178 -3.56 15.36 4.73
C ILE A 178 -3.43 14.79 3.31
N SER A 179 -3.94 15.51 2.31
CA SER A 179 -3.85 15.11 0.91
C SER A 179 -2.42 15.11 0.37
N THR A 180 -1.51 15.95 0.90
CA THR A 180 -0.10 15.90 0.48
C THR A 180 0.57 14.57 0.87
N GLY A 181 0.02 13.86 1.85
CA GLY A 181 0.47 12.51 2.22
C GLY A 181 0.28 11.51 1.08
N ILE A 182 -0.74 11.69 0.25
CA ILE A 182 -0.98 10.88 -0.95
C ILE A 182 0.16 11.07 -1.94
N SER A 183 0.52 12.31 -2.25
CA SER A 183 1.59 12.64 -3.20
C SER A 183 2.95 12.13 -2.72
N ALA A 184 3.26 12.31 -1.43
CA ALA A 184 4.48 11.78 -0.82
C ALA A 184 4.51 10.24 -0.86
N GLY A 185 3.37 9.60 -0.58
CA GLY A 185 3.22 8.14 -0.64
C GLY A 185 3.44 7.59 -2.05
N TRP A 186 2.99 8.30 -3.09
CA TRP A 186 3.31 7.95 -4.48
C TRP A 186 4.81 7.99 -4.73
N GLY A 187 5.46 9.12 -4.47
CA GLY A 187 6.90 9.27 -4.75
C GLY A 187 7.74 8.18 -4.11
N ILE A 188 7.51 7.92 -2.81
CA ILE A 188 8.25 6.91 -2.06
C ILE A 188 7.86 5.48 -2.49
N GLY A 189 6.57 5.21 -2.69
CA GLY A 189 6.09 3.91 -3.15
C GLY A 189 6.58 3.55 -4.55
N TYR A 190 6.83 4.54 -5.42
CA TYR A 190 7.48 4.30 -6.72
C TYR A 190 8.97 3.99 -6.59
N GLY A 191 9.69 4.77 -5.77
CA GLY A 191 11.14 4.68 -5.66
C GLY A 191 11.64 3.45 -4.90
N LEU A 192 10.97 3.07 -3.81
CA LEU A 192 11.43 2.00 -2.91
C LEU A 192 11.69 0.67 -3.66
N PRO A 193 10.73 0.09 -4.41
CA PRO A 193 10.97 -1.16 -5.12
C PRO A 193 12.14 -1.11 -6.11
N ILE A 194 12.28 0.01 -6.83
CA ILE A 194 13.33 0.20 -7.83
C ILE A 194 14.72 0.19 -7.15
N ILE A 195 14.86 0.90 -6.03
CA ILE A 195 16.10 0.98 -5.27
C ILE A 195 16.47 -0.42 -4.73
N PHE A 196 15.55 -1.08 -4.03
CA PHE A 196 15.82 -2.41 -3.46
C PHE A 196 16.11 -3.46 -4.53
N HIS A 197 15.41 -3.41 -5.66
CA HIS A 197 15.69 -4.29 -6.79
C HIS A 197 17.09 -4.04 -7.36
N LYS A 198 17.47 -2.79 -7.61
CA LYS A 198 18.76 -2.42 -8.20
C LYS A 198 19.96 -2.73 -7.30
N PHE A 199 19.84 -2.51 -5.99
CA PHE A 199 20.97 -2.60 -5.05
C PHE A 199 21.07 -3.94 -4.33
N MET A 200 19.95 -4.59 -4.00
CA MET A 200 19.94 -5.81 -3.19
C MET A 200 19.50 -7.05 -3.97
N GLY A 201 18.86 -6.89 -5.14
CA GLY A 201 18.31 -8.01 -5.92
C GLY A 201 17.16 -8.76 -5.23
N VAL A 202 16.68 -8.29 -4.07
CA VAL A 202 15.59 -8.90 -3.30
C VAL A 202 14.32 -8.08 -3.47
N TRP A 203 13.37 -8.58 -4.25
CA TRP A 203 12.11 -7.90 -4.58
C TRP A 203 11.09 -7.91 -3.42
N GLN A 204 11.27 -8.78 -2.43
CA GLN A 204 10.38 -8.93 -1.29
C GLN A 204 10.57 -7.82 -0.23
N MET A 205 11.77 -7.25 -0.14
CA MET A 205 12.13 -6.29 0.92
C MET A 205 11.24 -5.05 1.00
N PRO A 206 10.85 -4.40 -0.12
CA PRO A 206 9.93 -3.27 -0.08
C PRO A 206 8.61 -3.60 0.61
N MET A 207 8.08 -4.80 0.39
CA MET A 207 6.79 -5.23 0.95
C MET A 207 6.89 -5.47 2.45
N TYR A 208 7.98 -6.08 2.91
CA TYR A 208 8.23 -6.26 4.33
C TYR A 208 8.41 -4.91 5.04
N LEU A 209 9.12 -3.98 4.42
CA LEU A 209 9.37 -2.65 4.99
C LEU A 209 8.07 -1.85 5.12
N THR A 210 7.32 -1.68 4.03
CA THR A 210 6.12 -0.82 4.04
C THR A 210 5.00 -1.41 4.89
N GLY A 211 4.81 -2.74 4.82
CA GLY A 211 3.86 -3.44 5.67
C GLY A 211 4.19 -3.35 7.16
N THR A 212 5.47 -3.44 7.55
CA THR A 212 5.88 -3.29 8.96
C THR A 212 5.66 -1.86 9.46
N VAL A 213 5.97 -0.86 8.65
CA VAL A 213 5.70 0.56 8.98
C VAL A 213 4.21 0.78 9.23
N GLY A 214 3.35 0.17 8.42
CA GLY A 214 1.90 0.22 8.62
C GLY A 214 1.42 -0.44 9.91
N LEU A 215 1.97 -1.61 10.27
CA LEU A 215 1.66 -2.24 11.56
C LEU A 215 2.12 -1.39 12.75
N LEU A 216 3.33 -0.83 12.70
CA LEU A 216 3.82 0.07 13.74
C LEU A 216 2.92 1.30 13.88
N TRP A 217 2.46 1.86 12.76
CA TRP A 217 1.51 2.97 12.78
C TRP A 217 0.18 2.57 13.44
N VAL A 218 -0.35 1.38 13.15
CA VAL A 218 -1.57 0.86 13.80
C VAL A 218 -1.39 0.75 15.32
N LEU A 219 -0.24 0.26 15.78
CA LEU A 219 0.06 0.21 17.22
C LEU A 219 0.08 1.60 17.84
N VAL A 220 0.73 2.57 17.18
CA VAL A 220 0.78 3.96 17.65
C VAL A 220 -0.62 4.59 17.66
N TRP A 221 -1.45 4.32 16.64
CA TRP A 221 -2.83 4.79 16.54
C TRP A 221 -3.73 4.20 17.64
N LEU A 222 -3.54 2.93 18.00
CA LEU A 222 -4.27 2.28 19.09
C LEU A 222 -3.84 2.78 20.48
N LEU A 223 -2.61 3.24 20.65
CA LEU A 223 -2.11 3.81 21.91
C LEU A 223 -2.48 5.30 22.12
N PHE A 224 -3.05 5.94 21.09
CA PHE A 224 -3.53 7.32 21.11
C PHE A 224 -5.02 7.38 21.42
#